data_AF-A0A7V9NCN9-F1
#
_entry.id   AF-A0A7V9NCN9-F1
#
_cell.length_a   1.000
_cell.length_b   1.000
_cell.length_c   1.000
_cell.angle_alpha   90.00
_cell.angle_beta   90.00
_cell.angle_gamma   90.00
#
_symmetry.space_group_name_H-M   'P 1'
#
loop_
_entity.id
_entity.type
_entity.pdbx_description
1 polymer ?
#
loop_
_entity_poly.entity_id
_entity_poly.type
_entity_poly.pdbx_seq_one_letter_code
_entity_poly.pdbx_strand_id
1 'polypeptide(L)'
;MKLGVASAVVGGRRVYGDVEIADGAVTAVGVTPPGRKGIATAGFVDLQVNGFGGVDFLDTDEAGYEKAGRALARTGVTAYQPTFITSPESDVLAA
;
A
#
# COMPACT_ATOMS: atom_id res chain seq x y z
N MET A 1 -16.66 -10.06 -2.29
CA MET A 1 -17.18 -9.10 -1.28
C MET A 1 -17.23 -7.69 -1.85
N LYS A 2 -18.09 -6.83 -1.32
CA LYS A 2 -18.09 -5.39 -1.63
C LYS A 2 -17.20 -4.64 -0.64
N LEU A 3 -16.49 -3.61 -1.10
CA LEU A 3 -15.58 -2.81 -0.28
C LEU A 3 -16.33 -1.82 0.64
N GLY A 4 -17.54 -1.39 0.27
CA GLY A 4 -18.38 -0.50 1.06
C GLY A 4 -18.13 0.99 0.79
N VAL A 5 -17.60 1.34 -0.38
CA VAL A 5 -17.28 2.74 -0.75
C VAL A 5 -18.36 3.38 -1.62
N ALA A 6 -18.44 4.72 -1.58
CA ALA A 6 -19.38 5.48 -2.41
C ALA A 6 -18.88 5.70 -3.85
N SER A 7 -17.56 5.64 -4.05
CA SER A 7 -16.92 5.81 -5.36
C SER A 7 -15.49 5.27 -5.33
N ALA A 8 -14.90 5.08 -6.51
CA ALA A 8 -13.48 4.75 -6.68
C ALA A 8 -12.80 5.65 -7.71
N VAL A 9 -11.47 5.76 -7.65
CA VAL A 9 -10.65 6.40 -8.70
C VAL A 9 -10.01 5.32 -9.56
N VAL A 10 -10.32 5.31 -10.86
CA VAL A 10 -9.79 4.37 -11.85
C VAL A 10 -9.30 5.15 -13.07
N GLY A 11 -8.03 4.95 -13.46
CA GLY A 11 -7.44 5.66 -14.60
C GLY A 11 -7.50 7.20 -14.47
N GLY A 12 -7.34 7.71 -13.24
CA GLY A 12 -7.43 9.15 -12.94
C GLY A 12 -8.85 9.73 -12.94
N ARG A 13 -9.89 8.90 -13.10
CA ARG A 13 -11.29 9.34 -13.13
C ARG A 13 -12.06 8.79 -11.95
N ARG A 14 -13.01 9.58 -11.44
CA ARG A 14 -13.93 9.13 -10.40
C ARG A 14 -15.07 8.32 -11.01
N VAL A 15 -15.28 7.10 -10.50
CA VAL A 15 -16.39 6.20 -10.83
C VAL A 15 -17.29 6.10 -9.60
N TYR A 16 -18.57 6.44 -9.74
CA TYR A 16 -19.55 6.35 -8.66
C TYR A 16 -20.08 4.92 -8.53
N GLY A 17 -20.25 4.44 -7.30
CA GLY A 17 -20.57 3.03 -7.01
C GLY A 17 -19.49 2.35 -6.18
N ASP A 18 -19.82 1.17 -5.66
CA ASP A 18 -18.91 0.36 -4.84
C ASP A 18 -17.87 -0.39 -5.71
N VAL A 19 -16.94 -1.05 -5.04
CA VAL A 19 -15.92 -1.94 -5.63
C VAL A 19 -16.18 -3.36 -5.18
N GLU A 20 -16.20 -4.31 -6.13
CA GLU A 20 -16.25 -5.74 -5.83
C GLU A 20 -14.86 -6.37 -5.90
N ILE A 21 -14.57 -7.19 -4.89
CA ILE A 21 -13.31 -7.91 -4.73
C ILE A 21 -13.61 -9.40 -4.60
N ALA A 22 -12.94 -10.23 -5.38
CA ALA A 22 -12.96 -11.69 -5.25
C ALA A 22 -11.53 -12.22 -5.40
N ASP A 23 -11.14 -13.13 -4.51
CA ASP A 23 -9.83 -13.81 -4.55
C ASP A 23 -8.63 -12.86 -4.70
N GLY A 24 -8.66 -11.75 -3.95
CA GLY A 24 -7.60 -10.72 -3.97
C GLY A 24 -7.60 -9.81 -5.19
N ALA A 25 -8.53 -9.99 -6.14
CA ALA A 25 -8.65 -9.17 -7.35
C ALA A 25 -9.88 -8.27 -7.32
N VAL A 26 -9.75 -7.06 -7.87
CA VAL A 26 -10.90 -6.21 -8.19
C VAL A 26 -11.62 -6.80 -9.40
N THR A 27 -12.90 -7.12 -9.24
CA THR A 27 -13.73 -7.77 -10.29
C THR A 27 -14.72 -6.82 -10.93
N ALA A 28 -15.17 -5.79 -10.20
CA ALA A 28 -16.01 -4.73 -10.74
C ALA A 28 -15.83 -3.41 -9.97
N VAL A 29 -16.10 -2.30 -10.65
CA VAL A 29 -16.10 -0.94 -10.08
C VAL A 29 -17.36 -0.21 -10.55
N GLY A 30 -17.95 0.60 -9.68
CA GLY A 30 -19.21 1.30 -9.97
C GLY A 30 -20.45 0.47 -9.64
N VAL A 31 -20.31 -0.49 -8.72
CA VAL A 31 -21.36 -1.43 -8.39
C VAL A 31 -22.47 -0.77 -7.57
N THR A 32 -23.72 -1.10 -7.87
CA THR A 32 -24.89 -0.60 -7.13
C THR A 32 -25.50 -1.70 -6.23
N PRO A 33 -26.16 -1.33 -5.11
CA PRO A 33 -26.10 0.00 -4.50
C PRO A 33 -24.67 0.32 -4.01
N PRO A 34 -24.27 1.62 -3.99
CA PRO A 34 -22.99 2.05 -3.45
C PRO A 34 -22.91 1.86 -1.93
N GLY A 35 -21.70 1.88 -1.39
CA GLY A 35 -21.47 2.08 0.03
C GLY A 35 -21.83 3.50 0.51
N ARG A 36 -21.84 3.70 1.83
CA ARG A 36 -22.39 4.94 2.44
C ARG A 36 -21.49 6.16 2.25
N LYS A 37 -20.16 5.99 2.20
CA LYS A 37 -19.17 7.08 2.13
C LYS A 37 -17.82 6.57 1.62
N GLY A 38 -16.87 7.48 1.46
CA GLY A 38 -15.48 7.15 1.14
C GLY A 38 -15.20 7.05 -0.36
N ILE A 39 -13.93 7.18 -0.69
CA ILE A 39 -13.40 7.05 -2.05
C ILE A 39 -12.32 5.97 -1.98
N ALA A 40 -12.48 4.89 -2.75
CA ALA A 40 -11.40 3.93 -2.94
C ALA A 40 -10.41 4.46 -3.97
N THR A 41 -9.12 4.27 -3.71
CA THR A 41 -8.05 4.44 -4.70
C THR A 41 -7.27 3.13 -4.78
N ALA A 42 -6.45 2.97 -5.81
CA ALA A 42 -5.34 2.02 -5.70
C ALA A 42 -4.48 2.38 -4.48
N GLY A 43 -3.90 1.37 -3.83
CA GLY A 43 -2.92 1.62 -2.78
C GLY A 43 -1.70 2.32 -3.36
N PHE A 44 -1.04 3.14 -2.54
CA PHE A 44 0.12 3.90 -2.99
C PHE A 44 1.33 2.98 -3.17
N VAL A 45 2.17 3.36 -4.13
CA VAL A 45 3.45 2.72 -4.39
C VAL A 45 4.54 3.71 -4.01
N ASP A 46 5.33 3.37 -3.00
CA ASP A 46 6.44 4.22 -2.55
C ASP A 46 7.76 3.72 -3.14
N LEU A 47 8.29 4.50 -4.09
CA LEU A 47 9.51 4.13 -4.80
C LEU A 47 10.79 4.49 -4.04
N GLN A 48 10.68 5.21 -2.92
CA GLN A 48 11.84 5.66 -2.18
C GLN A 48 11.55 5.80 -0.68
N VAL A 49 11.84 4.74 0.07
CA VAL A 49 11.68 4.74 1.53
C VAL A 49 12.87 4.05 2.20
N ASN A 50 13.64 4.82 2.96
CA ASN A 50 14.83 4.30 3.65
C ASN A 50 14.48 3.50 4.91
N GLY A 51 13.33 3.81 5.51
CA GLY A 51 12.86 3.24 6.75
C GLY A 51 11.54 3.88 7.16
N PHE A 52 10.73 3.19 7.96
CA PHE A 52 9.43 3.72 8.39
C PHE A 52 8.98 3.12 9.73
N GLY A 53 8.24 3.90 10.53
CA GLY A 53 7.72 3.41 11.82
C GLY A 53 8.81 3.08 12.85
N GLY A 54 9.93 3.82 12.81
CA GLY A 54 11.08 3.62 13.70
C GLY A 54 11.92 2.39 13.36
N VAL A 55 11.92 1.99 12.09
CA VAL A 55 12.77 0.94 11.52
C VAL A 55 13.58 1.58 10.40
N ASP A 56 14.87 1.31 10.35
CA ASP A 56 15.75 1.58 9.21
C ASP A 56 15.89 0.28 8.42
N PHE A 57 15.68 0.29 7.10
CA PHE A 57 15.75 -0.94 6.31
C PHE A 57 17.19 -1.47 6.15
N LEU A 58 18.20 -0.62 6.32
CA LEU A 58 19.59 -1.06 6.25
C LEU A 58 20.05 -1.77 7.54
N ASP A 59 19.35 -1.56 8.66
CA ASP A 59 19.74 -2.08 9.98
C ASP A 59 18.54 -2.75 10.67
N THR A 60 18.01 -3.79 10.02
CA THR A 60 16.87 -4.52 10.57
C THR A 60 16.77 -5.96 10.06
N ASP A 61 15.96 -6.77 10.73
CA ASP A 61 15.65 -8.14 10.35
C ASP A 61 14.25 -8.27 9.74
N GLU A 62 13.86 -9.49 9.38
CA GLU A 62 12.53 -9.79 8.83
C GLU A 62 11.38 -9.21 9.67
N ALA A 63 11.47 -9.27 11.01
CA ALA A 63 10.44 -8.73 11.89
C ALA A 63 10.36 -7.19 11.82
N GLY A 64 11.50 -6.52 11.64
CA GLY A 64 11.58 -5.10 11.33
C GLY A 64 10.92 -4.73 10.01
N TYR A 65 11.19 -5.49 8.94
CA TYR A 65 10.54 -5.32 7.65
C TYR A 65 9.02 -5.46 7.75
N GLU A 66 8.53 -6.49 8.45
CA GLU A 66 7.09 -6.65 8.66
C GLU A 66 6.47 -5.49 9.45
N LYS A 67 7.16 -5.01 10.50
CA LYS A 67 6.71 -3.87 11.32
C LYS A 67 6.60 -2.60 10.47
N ALA A 68 7.63 -2.32 9.66
CA ALA A 68 7.65 -1.18 8.76
C ALA A 68 6.55 -1.29 7.68
N GLY A 69 6.38 -2.47 7.08
CA GLY A 69 5.33 -2.74 6.09
C GLY A 69 3.92 -2.54 6.67
N ARG A 70 3.65 -3.04 7.88
CA ARG A 70 2.39 -2.77 8.60
C ARG A 70 2.19 -1.28 8.89
N ALA A 71 3.27 -0.54 9.16
CA ALA A 71 3.21 0.89 9.40
C ALA A 71 2.91 1.69 8.12
N LEU A 72 3.54 1.33 7.00
CA LEU A 72 3.26 1.89 5.67
C LEU A 72 1.82 1.59 5.23
N ALA A 73 1.31 0.38 5.46
CA ALA A 73 -0.08 0.03 5.15
C ALA A 73 -1.11 0.95 5.83
N ARG A 74 -0.81 1.42 7.05
CA ARG A 74 -1.70 2.36 7.78
C ARG A 74 -1.74 3.75 7.16
N THR A 75 -0.80 4.10 6.27
CA THR A 75 -0.78 5.37 5.53
C THR A 75 -1.32 5.24 4.10
N GLY A 76 -1.75 4.04 3.71
CA GLY A 76 -2.27 3.74 2.37
C GLY A 76 -1.23 3.23 1.37
N VAL A 77 0.04 3.07 1.77
CA VAL A 77 1.08 2.44 0.95
C VAL A 77 0.92 0.92 0.98
N THR A 78 0.79 0.29 -0.19
CA THR A 78 0.60 -1.17 -0.31
C THR A 78 1.75 -1.89 -1.00
N ALA A 79 2.63 -1.15 -1.66
CA ALA A 79 3.87 -1.65 -2.24
C ALA A 79 4.95 -0.58 -2.07
N TYR A 80 6.18 -1.01 -1.83
CA TYR A 80 7.29 -0.08 -1.66
C TYR A 80 8.62 -0.72 -2.01
N GLN A 81 9.63 0.12 -2.27
CA GLN A 81 11.00 -0.29 -2.51
C GLN A 81 11.86 0.12 -1.31
N PRO A 82 12.33 -0.81 -0.46
CA PRO A 82 13.27 -0.50 0.62
C PRO A 82 14.55 0.09 0.05
N THR A 83 14.84 1.35 0.37
CA THR A 83 15.95 2.07 -0.25
C THR A 83 17.15 2.14 0.70
N PHE A 84 18.25 1.50 0.32
CA PHE A 84 19.52 1.69 1.01
C PHE A 84 20.21 2.92 0.46
N ILE A 85 20.61 3.81 1.36
CA ILE A 85 21.46 4.96 1.01
C ILE A 85 22.91 4.50 0.84
N THR A 86 23.78 5.38 0.36
CA THR A 86 25.21 5.09 0.25
C THR A 86 25.77 4.66 1.60
N SER A 87 26.23 3.41 1.66
CA SER A 87 26.77 2.77 2.86
C SER A 87 27.95 1.87 2.51
N PRO A 88 28.80 1.50 3.48
CA PRO A 88 29.81 0.46 3.31
C PRO A 88 29.23 -0.83 2.71
N GLU A 89 29.99 -1.50 1.86
CA GLU A 89 29.57 -2.77 1.23
C GLU A 89 29.18 -3.83 2.27
N SER A 90 29.90 -3.89 3.40
CA SER A 90 29.60 -4.80 4.50
C SER A 90 28.18 -4.64 5.04
N ASP A 91 27.68 -3.41 5.08
CA ASP A 91 26.40 -3.07 5.69
C ASP A 91 25.27 -3.43 4.72
N VAL A 92 25.48 -3.17 3.42
CA VAL A 92 24.53 -3.57 2.37
C VAL A 92 24.43 -5.09 2.24
N LEU A 93 25.54 -5.83 2.42
CA LEU A 93 25.55 -7.29 2.37
C LEU A 93 24.95 -7.94 3.63
N ALA A 94 24.88 -7.21 4.74
CA ALA A 94 24.34 -7.70 6.01
C ALA A 94 22.84 -7.42 6.19
N ALA A 95 22.25 -6.57 5.35
CA ALA A 95 20.87 -6.12 5.42
C ALA A 95 19.84 -7.11 4.85
#